data_AF-A0A9Y2AVV0-F1
#
_entry.id   AF-A0A9Y2AVV0-F1
#
_cell.length_a   1.000
_cell.length_b   1.000
_cell.length_c   1.000
_cell.angle_alpha   90.00
_cell.angle_beta   90.00
_cell.angle_gamma   90.00
#
_symmetry.space_group_name_H-M   'P 1'
#
loop_
_entity.id
_entity.type
_entity.pdbx_description
1 polymer ?
#
loop_
_entity_poly.entity_id
_entity_poly.type
_entity_poly.pdbx_seq_one_letter_code
_entity_poly.pdbx_strand_id
1 'polypeptide(L)'
;MVRRADFLAANRGRRAPMPGFVLLVRERGDGDPAMRYGITVTKKVGGAVIRNRMKRRFRVLARELLPVHGVAGADHVLIGRDGGIERDFSLLHAELTKALGKIMTRPIDPPRDSRPRKGKPQAPRKPGQGPNREPGR
;
A
#
# COMPACT_ATOMS: atom_id res chain seq x y z
N MET A 1 -3.95 -13.45 -7.17
CA MET A 1 -2.54 -13.38 -7.60
C MET A 1 -1.62 -13.78 -6.45
N VAL A 2 -0.63 -14.65 -6.71
CA VAL A 2 0.28 -15.15 -5.67
C VAL A 2 1.75 -15.16 -6.07
N ARG A 3 2.08 -15.08 -7.37
CA ARG A 3 3.46 -15.19 -7.84
C ARG A 3 4.20 -13.88 -7.64
N ARG A 4 5.41 -13.93 -7.07
CA ARG A 4 6.26 -12.75 -6.83
C ARG A 4 6.52 -11.94 -8.11
N ALA A 5 6.71 -12.61 -9.25
CA ALA A 5 6.93 -11.97 -10.54
C ALA A 5 5.78 -11.00 -10.91
N ASP A 6 4.53 -11.39 -10.64
CA ASP A 6 3.37 -10.57 -10.92
C ASP A 6 3.36 -9.28 -10.08
N PHE A 7 3.71 -9.38 -8.79
CA PHE A 7 3.84 -8.23 -7.90
C PHE A 7 4.97 -7.28 -8.35
N LEU A 8 6.08 -7.83 -8.84
CA LEU A 8 7.18 -7.02 -9.38
C LEU A 8 6.74 -6.31 -10.67
N ALA A 9 6.11 -7.02 -11.59
CA ALA A 9 5.58 -6.47 -12.83
C ALA A 9 4.53 -5.37 -12.58
N ALA A 10 3.69 -5.51 -11.55
CA ALA A 10 2.71 -4.48 -11.18
C ALA A 10 3.35 -3.12 -10.83
N ASN A 11 4.63 -3.07 -10.42
CA ASN A 11 5.33 -1.80 -10.17
C ASN A 11 5.59 -0.98 -11.44
N ARG A 12 5.48 -1.60 -12.63
CA ARG A 12 5.59 -0.92 -13.93
C ARG A 12 4.25 -0.38 -14.43
N GLY A 13 3.16 -0.62 -13.70
CA GLY A 13 1.82 -0.16 -14.04
C GLY A 13 1.51 1.25 -13.52
N ARG A 14 0.26 1.69 -13.73
CA ARG A 14 -0.28 2.95 -13.19
C ARG A 14 -0.34 2.91 -11.67
N ARG A 15 -0.12 4.06 -11.01
CA ARG A 15 -0.11 4.16 -9.56
C ARG A 15 -1.08 5.24 -9.05
N ALA A 16 -1.84 4.87 -8.02
CA ALA A 16 -2.69 5.79 -7.26
C ALA A 16 -2.34 5.71 -5.76
N PRO A 17 -1.51 6.63 -5.24
CA PRO A 17 -1.22 6.68 -3.81
C PRO A 17 -2.43 7.25 -3.05
N MET A 18 -2.85 6.54 -2.01
CA MET A 18 -3.87 6.96 -1.05
C MET A 18 -3.26 7.03 0.36
N PRO A 19 -3.93 7.69 1.31
CA PRO A 19 -3.45 7.72 2.69
C PRO A 19 -3.30 6.32 3.31
N GLY A 20 -4.30 5.44 3.19
CA GLY A 20 -4.26 4.10 3.78
C GLY A 20 -3.51 3.03 2.98
N PHE A 21 -3.28 3.26 1.68
CA PHE A 21 -2.67 2.27 0.78
C PHE A 21 -2.13 2.90 -0.52
N VAL A 22 -1.45 2.09 -1.32
CA VAL A 22 -1.16 2.40 -2.73
C VAL A 22 -1.86 1.38 -3.60
N LEU A 23 -2.57 1.82 -4.62
CA LEU A 23 -3.06 0.97 -5.69
C LEU A 23 -2.06 1.00 -6.85
N LEU A 24 -1.65 -0.18 -7.31
CA LEU A 24 -0.96 -0.39 -8.59
C LEU A 24 -1.91 -1.10 -9.54
N VAL A 25 -1.96 -0.69 -10.79
CA VAL A 25 -2.75 -1.35 -11.83
C VAL A 25 -1.88 -1.57 -13.06
N ARG A 26 -1.71 -2.84 -13.44
CA ARG A 26 -0.99 -3.23 -14.66
C ARG A 26 -1.95 -3.96 -15.60
N GLU A 27 -2.25 -3.36 -16.74
CA GLU A 27 -2.89 -4.07 -17.85
C GLU A 27 -1.93 -5.17 -18.34
N ARG A 28 -2.43 -6.41 -18.43
CA ARG A 28 -1.56 -7.53 -18.77
C ARG A 28 -1.31 -7.69 -20.26
N GLY A 29 -2.27 -7.27 -21.09
CA GLY A 29 -2.20 -7.44 -22.54
C GLY A 29 -2.17 -8.90 -22.98
N ASP A 30 -2.57 -9.85 -22.11
CA ASP A 30 -2.54 -11.29 -22.39
C ASP A 30 -3.84 -11.81 -23.05
N GLY A 31 -4.74 -10.91 -23.46
CA GLY A 31 -6.04 -11.25 -24.06
C GLY A 31 -7.08 -11.80 -23.08
N ASP A 32 -6.67 -12.11 -21.84
CA ASP A 32 -7.55 -12.57 -20.77
C ASP A 32 -8.22 -11.36 -20.09
N PRO A 33 -9.56 -11.21 -20.16
CA PRO A 33 -10.26 -10.09 -19.53
C PRO A 33 -10.35 -10.22 -18.00
N ALA A 34 -9.94 -11.35 -17.41
CA ALA A 34 -10.08 -11.59 -15.98
C ALA A 34 -9.32 -10.55 -15.15
N MET A 35 -10.02 -9.92 -14.23
CA MET A 35 -9.41 -9.03 -13.24
C MET A 35 -8.75 -9.86 -12.14
N ARG A 36 -7.47 -9.61 -11.91
CA ARG A 36 -6.72 -10.25 -10.81
C ARG A 36 -6.41 -9.20 -9.78
N TYR A 37 -6.35 -9.61 -8.52
CA TYR A 37 -5.84 -8.76 -7.45
C TYR A 37 -4.82 -9.45 -6.57
N GLY A 38 -3.95 -8.64 -5.98
CA GLY A 38 -2.94 -9.00 -5.00
C GLY A 38 -2.93 -8.02 -3.84
N ILE A 39 -2.58 -8.50 -2.65
CA ILE A 39 -2.48 -7.66 -1.45
C ILE A 39 -1.10 -7.80 -0.84
N THR A 40 -0.43 -6.68 -0.61
CA THR A 40 0.86 -6.62 0.11
C THR A 40 0.71 -5.78 1.36
N VAL A 41 1.05 -6.34 2.53
CA VAL A 41 1.10 -5.60 3.80
C VAL A 41 2.45 -5.89 4.46
N THR A 42 3.27 -4.85 4.60
CA THR A 42 4.64 -5.00 5.13
C THR A 42 4.65 -5.13 6.66
N LYS A 43 5.75 -5.64 7.23
CA LYS A 43 5.94 -5.69 8.70
C LYS A 43 5.89 -4.30 9.35
N LYS A 44 6.17 -3.23 8.60
CA LYS A 44 6.14 -1.84 9.10
C LYS A 44 4.75 -1.36 9.51
N VAL A 45 3.69 -1.97 8.97
CA VAL A 45 2.30 -1.63 9.32
C VAL A 45 1.90 -2.16 10.70
N GLY A 46 2.61 -3.17 11.22
CA GLY A 46 2.36 -3.72 12.54
C GLY A 46 2.49 -5.23 12.61
N GLY A 47 2.09 -5.78 13.77
CA GLY A 47 2.13 -7.21 14.07
C GLY A 47 1.24 -8.07 13.17
N ALA A 48 1.30 -9.40 13.34
CA ALA A 48 0.56 -10.34 12.51
C ALA A 48 -0.96 -10.07 12.51
N VAL A 49 -1.54 -9.75 13.67
CA VAL A 49 -2.97 -9.47 13.84
C VAL A 49 -3.40 -8.25 13.03
N ILE A 50 -2.66 -7.14 13.14
CA ILE A 50 -2.92 -5.89 12.41
C ILE A 50 -2.86 -6.15 10.90
N ARG A 51 -1.81 -6.82 10.43
CA ARG A 51 -1.64 -7.14 9.00
C ARG A 51 -2.76 -8.06 8.49
N ASN A 52 -3.16 -9.05 9.29
CA ASN A 52 -4.22 -9.97 8.91
C ASN A 52 -5.59 -9.27 8.84
N ARG A 53 -5.88 -8.37 9.79
CA ARG A 53 -7.08 -7.52 9.76
C ARG A 53 -7.10 -6.63 8.52
N MET A 54 -5.98 -5.98 8.19
CA MET A 54 -5.88 -5.15 6.98
C MET A 54 -6.08 -5.96 5.70
N LYS A 55 -5.43 -7.15 5.59
CA LYS A 55 -5.65 -8.08 4.47
C LYS A 55 -7.12 -8.50 4.35
N ARG A 56 -7.81 -8.77 5.47
CA ARG A 56 -9.24 -9.10 5.47
C ARG A 56 -10.07 -7.94 4.91
N ARG A 57 -9.86 -6.70 5.39
CA ARG A 57 -10.58 -5.51 4.90
C ARG A 57 -10.34 -5.26 3.41
N PHE A 58 -9.10 -5.36 2.95
CA PHE A 58 -8.76 -5.18 1.52
C PHE A 58 -9.36 -6.25 0.62
N ARG A 59 -9.51 -7.50 1.08
CA ARG A 59 -10.21 -8.53 0.31
C ARG A 59 -11.69 -8.21 0.11
N VAL A 60 -12.34 -7.65 1.14
CA VAL A 60 -13.74 -7.23 1.04
C VAL A 60 -13.86 -6.08 0.03
N LEU A 61 -13.07 -5.03 0.19
CA LEU A 61 -13.06 -3.88 -0.74
C LEU A 61 -12.78 -4.30 -2.18
N ALA A 62 -11.80 -5.16 -2.42
CA ALA A 62 -11.47 -5.63 -3.75
C ALA A 62 -12.61 -6.44 -4.39
N ARG A 63 -13.32 -7.25 -3.59
CA ARG A 63 -14.46 -8.03 -4.07
C ARG A 63 -15.65 -7.15 -4.43
N GLU A 64 -15.88 -6.08 -3.69
CA GLU A 64 -17.00 -5.16 -3.92
C GLU A 64 -16.72 -4.20 -5.09
N LEU A 65 -15.51 -3.62 -5.14
CA LEU A 65 -15.22 -2.50 -6.03
C LEU A 65 -14.58 -2.87 -7.37
N LEU A 66 -13.83 -3.98 -7.46
CA LEU A 66 -13.22 -4.35 -8.72
C LEU A 66 -14.23 -4.75 -9.80
N PRO A 67 -15.32 -5.50 -9.51
CA PRO A 67 -16.32 -5.81 -10.54
C PRO A 67 -17.00 -4.57 -11.12
N VAL A 68 -17.08 -3.48 -10.36
CA VAL A 68 -17.80 -2.25 -10.74
C VAL A 68 -16.88 -1.21 -11.38
N HIS A 69 -15.67 -1.04 -10.84
CA HIS A 69 -14.76 0.05 -11.20
C HIS A 69 -13.36 -0.41 -11.60
N GLY A 70 -13.12 -1.73 -11.61
CA GLY A 70 -11.84 -2.31 -11.97
C GLY A 70 -11.53 -2.18 -13.47
N VAL A 71 -10.25 -2.36 -13.80
CA VAL A 71 -9.78 -2.38 -15.19
C VAL A 71 -9.77 -3.82 -15.68
N ALA A 72 -10.58 -4.13 -16.70
CA ALA A 72 -10.60 -5.46 -17.31
C ALA A 72 -9.21 -5.90 -17.79
N GLY A 73 -8.88 -7.18 -17.63
CA GLY A 73 -7.59 -7.74 -18.01
C GLY A 73 -6.38 -7.19 -17.26
N ALA A 74 -6.60 -6.53 -16.11
CA ALA A 74 -5.53 -5.93 -15.32
C ALA A 74 -5.28 -6.63 -13.98
N ASP A 75 -4.05 -6.46 -13.51
CA ASP A 75 -3.56 -6.83 -12.20
C ASP A 75 -3.65 -5.65 -11.24
N HIS A 76 -4.50 -5.76 -10.22
CA HIS A 76 -4.73 -4.74 -9.19
C HIS A 76 -3.99 -5.10 -7.90
N VAL A 77 -2.97 -4.34 -7.51
CA VAL A 77 -2.20 -4.61 -6.30
C VAL A 77 -2.44 -3.53 -5.25
N LEU A 78 -3.00 -3.93 -4.11
CA LEU A 78 -3.20 -3.08 -2.94
C LEU A 78 -2.00 -3.23 -1.98
N ILE A 79 -1.27 -2.14 -1.78
CA ILE A 79 -0.12 -2.09 -0.85
C ILE A 79 -0.52 -1.29 0.38
N GLY A 80 -0.70 -1.97 1.50
CA GLY A 80 -1.06 -1.35 2.77
C GLY A 80 0.04 -0.42 3.30
N ARG A 81 -0.36 0.77 3.76
CA ARG A 81 0.50 1.74 4.43
C ARG A 81 0.21 1.81 5.92
N ASP A 82 1.15 2.41 6.65
CA ASP A 82 0.96 2.73 8.05
C ASP A 82 -0.25 3.68 8.24
N GLY A 83 -0.98 3.54 9.35
CA GLY A 83 -2.24 4.26 9.60
C GLY A 83 -3.45 3.78 8.77
N GLY A 84 -3.29 2.85 7.83
CA GLY A 84 -4.41 2.33 7.03
C GLY A 84 -5.37 1.43 7.82
N ILE A 85 -4.93 0.86 8.95
CA ILE A 85 -5.79 0.03 9.80
C ILE A 85 -6.72 0.84 10.71
N GLU A 86 -6.27 2.02 11.15
CA GLU A 86 -7.02 2.94 12.03
C GLU A 86 -8.10 3.69 11.28
N ARG A 87 -8.00 3.77 9.94
CA ARG A 87 -9.01 4.40 9.09
C ARG A 87 -10.33 3.65 9.10
N ASP A 88 -11.41 4.41 9.05
CA ASP A 88 -12.77 3.88 8.89
C ASP A 88 -12.93 3.11 7.58
N PHE A 89 -13.78 2.08 7.60
CA PHE A 89 -13.96 1.21 6.43
C PHE A 89 -14.59 1.97 5.27
N SER A 90 -15.56 2.82 5.56
CA SER A 90 -16.21 3.68 4.57
C SER A 90 -15.22 4.64 3.90
N LEU A 91 -14.24 5.15 4.66
CA LEU A 91 -13.17 5.98 4.09
C LEU A 91 -12.26 5.18 3.16
N LEU A 92 -11.84 3.97 3.56
CA LEU A 92 -11.04 3.10 2.69
C LEU A 92 -11.80 2.71 1.41
N HIS A 93 -13.11 2.50 1.51
CA HIS A 93 -13.98 2.24 0.37
C HIS A 93 -14.00 3.43 -0.60
N ALA A 94 -14.32 4.63 -0.11
CA ALA A 94 -14.30 5.85 -0.91
C ALA A 94 -12.92 6.15 -1.51
N GLU A 95 -11.84 5.91 -0.76
CA GLU A 95 -10.47 6.05 -1.25
C GLU A 95 -10.16 5.06 -2.39
N LEU A 96 -10.66 3.82 -2.34
CA LEU A 96 -10.45 2.84 -3.40
C LEU A 96 -11.26 3.19 -4.66
N THR A 97 -12.52 3.60 -4.52
CA THR A 97 -13.32 4.11 -5.65
C THR A 97 -12.61 5.29 -6.33
N LYS A 98 -12.14 6.26 -5.53
CA LYS A 98 -11.38 7.42 -6.03
C LYS A 98 -10.06 7.00 -6.69
N ALA A 99 -9.36 6.01 -6.14
CA ALA A 99 -8.12 5.50 -6.71
C ALA A 99 -8.36 4.88 -8.09
N LEU A 100 -9.39 4.04 -8.23
CA LEU A 100 -9.77 3.40 -9.49
C LEU A 100 -10.14 4.45 -10.56
N GLY A 101 -10.96 5.45 -10.21
CA GLY A 101 -11.29 6.55 -11.14
C GLY A 101 -10.06 7.36 -11.59
N LYS A 102 -9.08 7.59 -10.70
CA LYS A 102 -7.81 8.24 -11.07
C LYS A 102 -6.96 7.40 -12.03
N ILE A 103 -7.02 6.07 -11.92
CA ILE A 103 -6.25 5.17 -12.80
C ILE A 103 -6.82 5.17 -14.20
N MET A 104 -8.14 5.28 -14.36
CA MET A 104 -8.79 5.32 -15.69
C MET A 104 -8.52 6.60 -16.46
N THR A 105 -8.17 7.70 -15.76
CA THR A 105 -8.01 9.03 -16.36
C THR A 105 -6.56 9.47 -16.51
N ARG A 106 -5.58 8.73 -15.97
CA ARG A 106 -4.16 9.12 -15.98
C ARG A 106 -3.31 8.22 -16.89
N PRO A 107 -2.33 8.79 -17.61
CA PRO A 107 -1.32 8.00 -18.31
C PRO A 107 -0.42 7.23 -17.34
N ILE A 108 0.30 6.22 -17.86
CA ILE A 108 1.24 5.38 -17.10
C ILE A 108 2.32 6.25 -16.46
N ASP A 109 2.45 6.19 -15.12
CA ASP A 109 3.56 6.85 -14.43
C ASP A 109 4.89 6.20 -14.90
N PRO A 110 5.94 6.99 -15.21
CA PRO A 110 7.23 6.42 -15.58
C PRO A 110 7.73 5.49 -14.45
N PRO A 111 8.35 4.34 -14.78
CA PRO A 111 8.86 3.42 -13.78
C PRO A 111 9.74 4.18 -12.78
N ARG A 112 9.35 4.18 -11.50
CA ARG A 112 10.22 4.75 -10.48
C ARG A 112 11.43 3.84 -10.36
N ASP A 113 12.54 4.32 -10.90
CA ASP A 113 13.88 3.80 -10.69
C ASP A 113 13.99 3.41 -9.21
N SER A 114 14.14 2.12 -8.93
CA SER A 114 14.12 1.55 -7.58
C SER A 114 15.42 1.87 -6.83
N ARG A 115 15.85 3.13 -6.87
CA ARG A 115 16.88 3.62 -5.98
C ARG A 115 16.31 3.53 -4.57
N PRO A 116 16.99 2.82 -3.65
CA PRO A 116 16.57 2.83 -2.26
C PRO A 116 16.55 4.30 -1.84
N ARG A 117 15.39 4.78 -1.37
CA ARG A 117 15.33 6.07 -0.69
C ARG A 117 16.31 5.95 0.47
N LYS A 118 17.47 6.60 0.34
CA LYS A 118 18.44 6.81 1.42
C LYS A 118 17.62 7.20 2.65
N GLY A 119 17.68 6.38 3.70
CA GLY A 119 16.89 6.58 4.90
C GLY A 119 17.06 8.02 5.36
N LYS A 120 15.95 8.71 5.69
CA LYS A 120 16.07 9.95 6.45
C LYS A 120 16.93 9.64 7.68
N PRO A 121 18.02 10.37 7.96
CA PRO A 121 18.75 10.18 9.19
C PRO A 121 17.78 10.38 10.35
N GLN A 122 17.68 9.37 11.20
CA GLN A 122 16.96 9.46 12.45
C GLN A 122 17.68 10.55 13.27
N ALA A 123 16.95 11.59 13.67
CA ALA A 123 17.49 12.68 14.47
C ALA A 123 18.20 12.09 15.70
N PRO A 124 19.39 12.59 16.08
CA PRO A 124 20.11 12.06 17.23
C PRO A 124 19.26 12.25 18.48
N ARG A 125 19.03 11.16 19.22
CA ARG A 125 18.46 11.22 20.57
C ARG A 125 19.43 12.02 21.43
N LYS A 126 18.96 13.10 22.04
CA LYS A 126 19.73 13.86 23.04
C LYS A 126 20.12 12.93 24.19
N PRO A 127 21.40 12.89 24.63
CA PRO A 127 21.76 12.29 25.90
C PRO A 127 21.53 13.32 27.02
N GLY A 128 20.69 12.97 28.00
CA GLY A 128 20.51 13.71 29.25
C GLY A 128 19.58 12.89 30.14
N GLN A 129 19.84 12.63 31.41
CA GLN A 129 20.82 13.14 32.38
C GLN A 129 21.12 11.98 33.35
N GLY A 130 22.38 11.85 33.78
CA GLY A 130 22.76 10.91 34.85
C GLY A 130 22.19 11.36 36.21
N PRO A 131 22.03 10.44 37.17
CA PRO A 131 21.48 10.77 38.48
C PRO A 131 22.49 11.61 39.28
N ASN A 132 22.01 12.74 39.80
CA ASN A 132 22.75 13.64 40.67
C ASN A 132 23.06 12.90 42.00
N ARG A 133 24.34 12.76 42.36
CA ARG A 133 24.77 12.38 43.71
C ARG A 133 24.89 13.66 44.53
N GLU A 134 24.12 13.76 45.62
CA GLU A 134 24.35 14.73 46.69
C GLU A 134 25.65 14.40 47.46
N PRO A 135 26.42 15.41 47.92
CA PRO A 135 27.43 15.20 48.94
C PRO A 135 26.79 15.40 50.34
N GLY A 136 26.69 14.33 51.11
CA GLY A 136 26.40 14.39 52.54
C GLY A 136 27.64 14.87 53.32
N ARG A 137 27.37 15.72 54.32
CA ARG A 137 28.30 16.32 55.28
C ARG A 137 29.01 15.29 56.16
#